data_AF-A0A7X6XQ42-F1
#
_entry.id   AF-A0A7X6XQ42-F1
#
_cell.length_a   1.000
_cell.length_b   1.000
_cell.length_c   1.000
_cell.angle_alpha   90.00
_cell.angle_beta   90.00
_cell.angle_gamma   90.00
#
_symmetry.space_group_name_H-M   'P 1'
#
loop_
_entity.id
_entity.type
_entity.pdbx_description
1 polymer ?
#
loop_
_entity_poly.entity_id
_entity_poly.type
_entity_poly.pdbx_seq_one_letter_code
_entity_poly.pdbx_strand_id
1 'polypeptide(L)'
;MDGHAQNDPFSCYRVEDLVLLVGENPLPNAVAARLLLQPGGRAWLVSSRGTRDEANRLAAYLEQHGIKVPKVGKEIDEASPASVLKATLSILKQAESPGIGVNYTGGTKVMATHCYRAAEMWAHEKACPVWFSYLDARRQQMVFTRSGEREDASAVPLSACPVKVSLNELRQLHGIGHGSSDDEGLPPFSRTATEIARQIPQIGAEAWKEWKEELKRDAEPRSSCPELKSIESVLRAEAHLPEGKPLTKQALAQATGRSQRSIELWADGTWLEQYVLAVLKSLADEVGITDCARGYHTDAPCFEIDVLAMRYHQL
;
A
#
# COMPACT_ATOMS: atom_id res chain seq x y z
N MET A 1 -4.60 -10.59 26.23
CA MET A 1 -6.03 -10.83 26.55
C MET A 1 -6.74 -9.56 26.16
N ASP A 2 -7.26 -9.58 24.94
CA ASP A 2 -7.21 -8.43 24.04
C ASP A 2 -8.57 -7.75 23.98
N GLY A 3 -8.62 -6.49 24.44
CA GLY A 3 -9.81 -5.63 24.37
C GLY A 3 -10.16 -5.16 22.95
N HIS A 4 -9.46 -5.65 21.91
CA HIS A 4 -9.69 -5.26 20.51
C HIS A 4 -10.56 -6.24 19.70
N ALA A 5 -10.89 -7.42 20.24
CA ALA A 5 -11.67 -8.42 19.51
C ALA A 5 -13.18 -8.13 19.44
N GLN A 6 -13.71 -7.20 20.24
CA GLN A 6 -15.17 -7.02 20.40
C GLN A 6 -15.85 -6.12 19.35
N ASN A 7 -15.10 -5.42 18.47
CA ASN A 7 -15.66 -4.50 17.47
C ASN A 7 -15.06 -4.70 16.06
N ASP A 8 -14.69 -5.92 15.68
CA ASP A 8 -14.28 -6.20 14.29
C ASP A 8 -15.53 -6.38 13.40
N PRO A 9 -15.86 -5.42 12.53
CA PRO A 9 -17.07 -5.49 11.70
C PRO A 9 -17.01 -6.59 10.63
N PHE A 10 -15.83 -7.19 10.40
CA PHE A 10 -15.67 -8.32 9.48
C PHE A 10 -15.94 -9.68 10.13
N SER A 11 -16.05 -9.74 11.47
CA SER A 11 -16.13 -11.00 12.22
C SER A 11 -17.28 -11.91 11.79
N CYS A 12 -18.46 -11.36 11.48
CA CYS A 12 -19.64 -12.13 11.05
C CYS A 12 -19.55 -12.65 9.60
N TYR A 13 -18.59 -12.15 8.81
CA TYR A 13 -18.36 -12.55 7.43
C TYR A 13 -17.18 -13.51 7.27
N ARG A 14 -16.52 -13.90 8.37
CA ARG A 14 -15.36 -14.79 8.31
C ARG A 14 -15.73 -16.24 8.03
N VAL A 15 -14.99 -16.83 7.11
CA VAL A 15 -15.18 -18.19 6.59
C VAL A 15 -13.96 -19.07 6.87
N GLU A 16 -14.16 -20.38 6.83
CA GLU A 16 -13.09 -21.37 6.97
C GLU A 16 -12.38 -21.61 5.64
N ASP A 17 -13.15 -21.58 4.54
CA ASP A 17 -12.67 -21.76 3.17
C ASP A 17 -13.04 -20.55 2.33
N LEU A 18 -12.05 -19.88 1.73
CA LEU A 18 -12.26 -18.72 0.86
C LEU A 18 -11.71 -18.98 -0.54
N VAL A 19 -12.58 -18.99 -1.53
CA VAL A 19 -12.19 -19.05 -2.94
C VAL A 19 -11.83 -17.64 -3.43
N LEU A 20 -10.62 -17.49 -3.98
CA LEU A 20 -10.07 -16.24 -4.49
C LEU A 20 -9.77 -16.36 -5.98
N LEU A 21 -10.27 -15.42 -6.77
CA LEU A 21 -10.00 -15.35 -8.20
C LEU A 21 -8.72 -14.54 -8.44
N VAL A 22 -7.68 -15.17 -8.94
CA VAL A 22 -6.39 -14.50 -9.17
C VAL A 22 -6.43 -13.74 -10.50
N GLY A 23 -6.21 -12.43 -10.44
CA GLY A 23 -5.95 -11.58 -11.59
C GLY A 23 -4.53 -10.99 -11.53
N GLU A 24 -4.23 -10.02 -12.40
CA GLU A 24 -2.93 -9.35 -12.46
C GLU A 24 -2.60 -8.54 -11.19
N ASN A 25 -3.62 -8.07 -10.47
CA ASN A 25 -3.46 -7.36 -9.20
C ASN A 25 -3.76 -8.31 -8.01
N PRO A 26 -2.74 -8.76 -7.26
CA PRO A 26 -2.92 -9.67 -6.12
C PRO A 26 -3.36 -8.97 -4.82
N LEU A 27 -3.23 -7.64 -4.72
CA LEU A 27 -3.51 -6.88 -3.49
C LEU A 27 -4.95 -7.09 -2.97
N PRO A 28 -6.01 -7.02 -3.80
CA PRO A 28 -7.37 -7.22 -3.29
C PRO A 28 -7.59 -8.61 -2.69
N ASN A 29 -6.96 -9.64 -3.26
CA ASN A 29 -7.04 -11.00 -2.72
C ASN A 29 -6.27 -11.15 -1.41
N ALA A 30 -5.10 -10.50 -1.30
CA ALA A 30 -4.35 -10.47 -0.04
C ALA A 30 -5.16 -9.85 1.09
N VAL A 31 -5.80 -8.70 0.81
CA VAL A 31 -6.68 -8.00 1.76
C VAL A 31 -7.91 -8.86 2.11
N ALA A 32 -8.60 -9.41 1.11
CA ALA A 32 -9.78 -10.26 1.32
C ALA A 32 -9.44 -11.50 2.17
N ALA A 33 -8.35 -12.19 1.88
CA ALA A 33 -7.93 -13.37 2.64
C ALA A 33 -7.65 -13.05 4.11
N ARG A 34 -6.90 -11.97 4.38
CA ARG A 34 -6.54 -11.57 5.76
C ARG A 34 -7.74 -11.06 6.55
N LEU A 35 -8.76 -10.50 5.89
CA LEU A 35 -9.98 -10.03 6.53
C LEU A 35 -10.99 -11.16 6.79
N LEU A 36 -11.21 -11.99 5.77
CA LEU A 36 -12.36 -12.87 5.68
C LEU A 36 -12.06 -14.32 6.07
N LEU A 37 -10.80 -14.71 6.26
CA LEU A 37 -10.51 -16.04 6.79
C LEU A 37 -10.51 -16.04 8.31
N GLN A 38 -11.10 -17.08 8.88
CA GLN A 38 -10.91 -17.41 10.29
C GLN A 38 -9.47 -17.86 10.56
N PRO A 39 -8.96 -17.76 11.80
CA PRO A 39 -7.66 -18.31 12.16
C PRO A 39 -7.53 -19.79 11.75
N GLY A 40 -6.51 -20.10 10.95
CA GLY A 40 -6.29 -21.46 10.44
C GLY A 40 -7.10 -21.85 9.19
N GLY A 41 -7.89 -20.92 8.63
CA GLY A 41 -8.65 -21.10 7.40
C GLY A 41 -7.78 -21.29 6.14
N ARG A 42 -8.43 -21.64 5.03
CA ARG A 42 -7.82 -22.01 3.75
C ARG A 42 -8.20 -21.03 2.65
N ALA A 43 -7.20 -20.47 1.97
CA ALA A 43 -7.38 -19.69 0.75
C ALA A 43 -7.21 -20.60 -0.48
N TRP A 44 -8.27 -20.73 -1.27
CA TRP A 44 -8.27 -21.50 -2.51
C TRP A 44 -8.09 -20.57 -3.70
N LEU A 45 -6.93 -20.67 -4.37
CA LEU A 45 -6.61 -19.79 -5.49
C LEU A 45 -7.10 -20.40 -6.81
N VAL A 46 -7.95 -19.66 -7.52
CA VAL A 46 -8.35 -19.97 -8.90
C VAL A 46 -7.53 -19.09 -9.83
N SER A 47 -6.52 -19.68 -10.47
CA SER A 47 -5.62 -18.98 -11.38
C SER A 47 -5.55 -19.64 -12.76
N SER A 48 -5.21 -18.81 -13.74
CA SER A 48 -4.95 -19.21 -15.12
C SER A 48 -3.45 -19.29 -15.37
N ARG A 49 -3.07 -19.78 -16.56
CA ARG A 49 -1.67 -19.77 -16.99
C ARG A 49 -1.06 -18.36 -17.01
N GLY A 50 -1.87 -17.34 -17.34
CA GLY A 50 -1.43 -15.95 -17.41
C GLY A 50 -1.24 -15.28 -16.05
N THR A 51 -1.80 -15.86 -14.99
CA THR A 51 -1.77 -15.32 -13.61
C THR A 51 -1.01 -16.22 -12.63
N ARG A 52 -0.18 -17.12 -13.16
CA ARG A 52 0.58 -18.11 -12.38
C ARG A 52 1.52 -17.44 -11.38
N ASP A 53 2.26 -16.43 -11.83
CA ASP A 53 3.28 -15.81 -11.00
C ASP A 53 2.63 -14.97 -9.89
N GLU A 54 1.52 -14.29 -10.19
CA GLU A 54 0.67 -13.59 -9.22
C GLU A 54 0.12 -14.57 -8.19
N ALA A 55 -0.38 -15.73 -8.62
CA ALA A 55 -0.91 -16.76 -7.73
C ALA A 55 0.19 -17.30 -6.79
N ASN A 56 1.39 -17.54 -7.31
CA ASN A 56 2.53 -18.01 -6.52
C ASN A 56 2.98 -16.97 -5.48
N ARG A 57 3.09 -15.69 -5.88
CA ARG A 57 3.44 -14.60 -4.96
C ARG A 57 2.37 -14.39 -3.89
N LEU A 58 1.10 -14.42 -4.28
CA LEU A 58 -0.03 -14.35 -3.35
C LEU A 58 -0.01 -15.53 -2.38
N ALA A 59 0.20 -16.76 -2.86
CA ALA A 59 0.28 -17.93 -2.00
C ALA A 59 1.38 -17.80 -0.95
N ALA A 60 2.60 -17.45 -1.37
CA ALA A 60 3.73 -17.25 -0.46
C ALA A 60 3.45 -16.14 0.57
N TYR A 61 2.84 -15.03 0.14
CA TYR A 61 2.43 -13.94 1.03
C TYR A 61 1.41 -14.40 2.09
N LEU A 62 0.39 -15.17 1.68
CA LEU A 62 -0.64 -15.67 2.58
C LEU A 62 -0.09 -16.69 3.58
N GLU A 63 0.79 -17.58 3.13
CA GLU A 63 1.46 -18.56 3.99
C GLU A 63 2.33 -17.90 5.06
N GLN A 64 3.04 -16.82 4.73
CA GLN A 64 3.78 -16.00 5.71
C GLN A 64 2.88 -15.37 6.79
N HIS A 65 1.59 -15.18 6.46
CA HIS A 65 0.57 -14.67 7.39
C HIS A 65 -0.22 -15.79 8.08
N GLY A 66 0.25 -17.05 8.02
CA GLY A 66 -0.37 -18.19 8.69
C GLY A 66 -1.65 -18.70 8.01
N ILE A 67 -1.94 -18.26 6.80
CA ILE A 67 -3.08 -18.72 6.00
C ILE A 67 -2.65 -19.93 5.17
N LYS A 68 -3.44 -21.01 5.23
CA LYS A 68 -3.16 -22.22 4.44
C LYS A 68 -3.58 -22.00 3.00
N VAL A 69 -2.74 -22.39 2.05
CA VAL A 69 -3.05 -22.32 0.62
C VAL A 69 -2.97 -23.73 0.02
N PRO A 70 -4.08 -24.47 -0.08
CA PRO A 70 -4.08 -25.80 -0.67
C PRO A 70 -3.65 -25.77 -2.13
N LYS A 71 -2.82 -26.74 -2.54
CA LYS A 71 -2.43 -26.89 -3.95
C LYS A 71 -3.60 -27.43 -4.77
N VAL A 72 -4.09 -26.63 -5.71
CA VAL A 72 -5.10 -27.07 -6.68
C VAL A 72 -4.38 -27.60 -7.93
N GLY A 73 -4.72 -28.83 -8.34
CA GLY A 73 -3.94 -29.60 -9.30
C GLY A 73 -3.94 -29.12 -10.76
N LYS A 74 -4.67 -28.06 -11.15
CA LYS A 74 -4.67 -27.55 -12.53
C LYS A 74 -5.00 -26.06 -12.60
N GLU A 75 -4.23 -25.36 -13.42
CA GLU A 75 -4.59 -24.05 -13.96
C GLU A 75 -5.87 -24.14 -14.79
N ILE A 76 -6.66 -23.09 -14.76
CA ILE A 76 -7.86 -22.98 -15.58
C ILE A 76 -7.57 -22.29 -16.92
N ASP A 77 -8.44 -22.57 -17.88
CA ASP A 77 -8.62 -21.72 -19.05
C ASP A 77 -9.63 -20.63 -18.67
N GLU A 78 -9.15 -19.41 -18.42
CA GLU A 78 -9.94 -18.27 -17.95
C GLU A 78 -11.00 -17.80 -18.95
N ALA A 79 -10.83 -18.13 -20.24
CA ALA A 79 -11.79 -17.81 -21.29
C ALA A 79 -12.86 -18.90 -21.46
N SER A 80 -12.71 -20.04 -20.77
CA SER A 80 -13.62 -21.19 -20.86
C SER A 80 -14.53 -21.29 -19.63
N PRO A 81 -15.84 -20.96 -19.78
CA PRO A 81 -16.85 -21.16 -18.76
C PRO A 81 -16.81 -22.54 -18.08
N ALA A 82 -16.67 -23.59 -18.88
CA ALA A 82 -16.67 -24.97 -18.39
C ALA A 82 -15.42 -25.27 -17.55
N SER A 83 -14.27 -24.70 -17.91
CA SER A 83 -13.01 -24.85 -17.17
C SER A 83 -13.12 -24.20 -15.79
N VAL A 84 -13.55 -22.94 -15.73
CA VAL A 84 -13.78 -22.19 -14.48
C VAL A 84 -14.76 -22.91 -13.57
N LEU A 85 -15.92 -23.30 -14.13
CA LEU A 85 -17.00 -23.92 -13.37
C LEU A 85 -16.55 -25.26 -12.78
N LYS A 86 -15.89 -26.11 -13.58
CA LYS A 86 -15.40 -27.43 -13.12
C LYS A 86 -14.34 -27.29 -12.02
N ALA A 87 -13.39 -26.36 -12.18
CA ALA A 87 -12.36 -26.13 -11.18
C ALA A 87 -12.95 -25.61 -9.87
N THR A 88 -13.87 -24.64 -9.94
CA THR A 88 -14.55 -24.10 -8.77
C THR A 88 -15.35 -25.17 -8.04
N LEU A 89 -16.16 -25.97 -8.74
CA LEU A 89 -16.88 -27.09 -8.13
C LEU A 89 -15.92 -28.13 -7.51
N SER A 90 -14.76 -28.38 -8.12
CA SER A 90 -13.75 -29.28 -7.56
C SER A 90 -13.18 -28.74 -6.25
N ILE A 91 -12.94 -27.43 -6.16
CA ILE A 91 -12.49 -26.75 -4.93
C ILE A 91 -13.58 -26.85 -3.87
N LEU A 92 -14.83 -26.48 -4.19
CA LEU A 92 -15.95 -26.51 -3.26
C LEU A 92 -16.28 -27.91 -2.72
N LYS A 93 -15.96 -28.96 -3.49
CA LYS A 93 -16.07 -30.36 -3.02
C LYS A 93 -14.95 -30.77 -2.08
N GLN A 94 -13.80 -30.11 -2.15
CA GLN A 94 -12.64 -30.33 -1.26
C GLN A 94 -12.70 -29.44 -0.02
N ALA A 95 -13.42 -28.32 -0.08
CA ALA A 95 -13.77 -27.55 1.11
C ALA A 95 -14.65 -28.43 2.01
N GLU A 96 -14.13 -28.75 3.20
CA GLU A 96 -14.78 -29.65 4.16
C GLU A 96 -15.73 -28.90 5.10
N SER A 97 -15.72 -27.57 5.05
CA SER A 97 -16.33 -26.70 6.05
C SER A 97 -17.65 -26.07 5.58
N PRO A 98 -18.62 -25.86 6.49
CA PRO A 98 -19.88 -25.18 6.16
C PRO A 98 -19.71 -23.67 5.93
N GLY A 99 -18.62 -23.07 6.44
CA GLY A 99 -18.28 -21.67 6.21
C GLY A 99 -17.45 -21.50 4.94
N ILE A 100 -18.11 -21.35 3.78
CA ILE A 100 -17.46 -21.07 2.50
C ILE A 100 -17.72 -19.63 2.06
N GLY A 101 -16.66 -18.97 1.60
CA GLY A 101 -16.72 -17.68 0.94
C GLY A 101 -16.17 -17.73 -0.48
N VAL A 102 -16.65 -16.84 -1.33
CA VAL A 102 -16.07 -16.53 -2.65
C VAL A 102 -15.83 -15.04 -2.72
N ASN A 103 -14.56 -14.64 -2.93
CA ASN A 103 -14.22 -13.27 -3.29
C ASN A 103 -13.91 -13.18 -4.79
N TYR A 104 -14.71 -12.38 -5.50
CA TYR A 104 -14.63 -12.24 -6.95
C TYR A 104 -14.18 -10.83 -7.38
N THR A 105 -13.35 -10.18 -6.56
CA THR A 105 -12.71 -8.91 -6.94
C THR A 105 -11.73 -9.08 -8.10
N GLY A 106 -10.94 -10.16 -8.06
CA GLY A 106 -9.93 -10.47 -9.07
C GLY A 106 -10.43 -11.37 -10.19
N GLY A 107 -9.50 -11.78 -11.07
CA GLY A 107 -9.79 -12.60 -12.24
C GLY A 107 -10.55 -11.86 -13.35
N THR A 108 -10.86 -12.59 -14.43
CA THR A 108 -11.67 -12.04 -15.52
C THR A 108 -13.16 -12.04 -15.17
N LYS A 109 -13.96 -11.30 -15.92
CA LYS A 109 -15.43 -11.35 -15.78
C LYS A 109 -16.00 -12.75 -16.00
N VAL A 110 -15.38 -13.55 -16.88
CA VAL A 110 -15.75 -14.94 -17.13
C VAL A 110 -15.47 -15.78 -15.89
N MET A 111 -14.30 -15.60 -15.26
CA MET A 111 -13.97 -16.25 -14.00
C MET A 111 -14.97 -15.89 -12.89
N ALA A 112 -15.23 -14.61 -12.67
CA ALA A 112 -16.18 -14.13 -11.66
C ALA A 112 -17.57 -14.72 -11.86
N THR A 113 -18.11 -14.62 -13.07
CA THR A 113 -19.46 -15.12 -13.40
C THR A 113 -19.59 -16.62 -13.17
N HIS A 114 -18.63 -17.41 -13.64
CA HIS A 114 -18.73 -18.87 -13.56
C HIS A 114 -18.31 -19.44 -12.20
N CYS A 115 -17.47 -18.74 -11.45
CA CYS A 115 -17.19 -19.07 -10.05
C CYS A 115 -18.41 -18.80 -9.18
N TYR A 116 -19.03 -17.62 -9.32
CA TYR A 116 -20.28 -17.27 -8.64
C TYR A 116 -21.38 -18.32 -8.92
N ARG A 117 -21.62 -18.63 -10.20
CA ARG A 117 -22.59 -19.65 -10.60
C ARG A 117 -22.28 -21.03 -10.02
N ALA A 118 -21.02 -21.45 -10.02
CA ALA A 118 -20.62 -22.74 -9.46
C ALA A 118 -20.91 -22.82 -7.95
N ALA A 119 -20.63 -21.73 -7.23
CA ALA A 119 -20.90 -21.62 -5.81
C ALA A 119 -22.40 -21.60 -5.50
N GLU A 120 -23.23 -20.91 -6.28
CA GLU A 120 -24.70 -20.97 -6.13
C GLU A 120 -25.24 -22.38 -6.35
N MET A 121 -24.78 -23.06 -7.41
CA MET A 121 -25.17 -24.45 -7.69
C MET A 121 -24.79 -25.38 -6.54
N TRP A 122 -23.57 -25.25 -6.02
CA TRP A 122 -23.09 -26.03 -4.88
C TRP A 122 -23.89 -25.72 -3.61
N ALA A 123 -24.17 -24.44 -3.33
CA ALA A 123 -24.93 -24.00 -2.17
C ALA A 123 -26.34 -24.60 -2.16
N HIS A 124 -27.00 -24.60 -3.32
CA HIS A 124 -28.29 -25.23 -3.52
C HIS A 124 -28.23 -26.76 -3.37
N GLU A 125 -27.25 -27.43 -3.99
CA GLU A 125 -27.09 -28.89 -3.91
C GLU A 125 -26.80 -29.37 -2.48
N LYS A 126 -25.99 -28.61 -1.72
CA LYS A 126 -25.58 -28.96 -0.36
C LYS A 126 -26.50 -28.40 0.73
N ALA A 127 -27.50 -27.59 0.37
CA ALA A 127 -28.30 -26.82 1.31
C ALA A 127 -27.43 -26.04 2.33
N CYS A 128 -26.30 -25.49 1.86
CA CYS A 128 -25.32 -24.79 2.68
C CYS A 128 -25.05 -23.40 2.08
N PRO A 129 -25.29 -22.31 2.82
CA PRO A 129 -25.13 -20.98 2.27
C PRO A 129 -23.66 -20.63 2.03
N VAL A 130 -23.39 -19.89 0.97
CA VAL A 130 -22.07 -19.36 0.61
C VAL A 130 -22.08 -17.84 0.77
N TRP A 131 -21.01 -17.31 1.35
CA TRP A 131 -20.75 -15.87 1.38
C TRP A 131 -20.11 -15.43 0.07
N PHE A 132 -20.62 -14.34 -0.47
CA PHE A 132 -20.11 -13.70 -1.67
C PHE A 132 -19.55 -12.34 -1.28
N SER A 133 -18.37 -12.01 -1.79
CA SER A 133 -17.74 -10.72 -1.49
C SER A 133 -16.96 -10.15 -2.66
N TYR A 134 -16.85 -8.82 -2.68
CA TYR A 134 -15.90 -8.12 -3.55
C TYR A 134 -15.48 -6.79 -2.92
N LEU A 135 -14.28 -6.35 -3.28
CA LEU A 135 -13.73 -5.06 -2.86
C LEU A 135 -14.16 -3.97 -3.84
N ASP A 136 -14.97 -3.03 -3.37
CA ASP A 136 -15.30 -1.81 -4.10
C ASP A 136 -14.22 -0.77 -3.83
N ALA A 137 -13.20 -0.73 -4.69
CA ALA A 137 -12.11 0.23 -4.57
C ALA A 137 -12.59 1.69 -4.65
N ARG A 138 -13.65 1.99 -5.40
CA ARG A 138 -14.12 3.39 -5.54
C ARG A 138 -14.73 3.90 -4.24
N ARG A 139 -15.45 3.04 -3.53
CA ARG A 139 -16.08 3.36 -2.24
C ARG A 139 -15.25 2.94 -1.03
N GLN A 140 -14.09 2.33 -1.24
CA GLN A 140 -13.19 1.83 -0.20
C GLN A 140 -13.93 0.95 0.82
N GLN A 141 -14.66 -0.06 0.34
CA GLN A 141 -15.45 -0.96 1.18
C GLN A 141 -15.44 -2.39 0.63
N MET A 142 -15.62 -3.37 1.53
CA MET A 142 -15.94 -4.74 1.14
C MET A 142 -17.46 -4.88 1.11
N VAL A 143 -17.99 -5.40 0.00
CA VAL A 143 -19.42 -5.66 -0.18
C VAL A 143 -19.68 -7.15 -0.03
N PHE A 144 -20.79 -7.50 0.62
CA PHE A 144 -21.18 -8.86 0.93
C PHE A 144 -22.59 -9.16 0.47
N THR A 145 -22.78 -10.34 -0.10
CA THR A 145 -24.09 -10.96 -0.32
C THR A 145 -24.03 -12.42 0.11
N ARG A 146 -25.18 -13.08 0.17
CA ARG A 146 -25.27 -14.49 0.59
C ARG A 146 -26.17 -15.28 -0.35
N SER A 147 -25.77 -16.50 -0.68
CA SER A 147 -26.56 -17.36 -1.56
C SER A 147 -27.96 -17.61 -0.98
N GLY A 148 -29.00 -17.47 -1.80
CA GLY A 148 -30.39 -17.75 -1.40
C GLY A 148 -31.09 -16.62 -0.66
N GLU A 149 -30.38 -15.54 -0.31
CA GLU A 149 -30.99 -14.30 0.21
C GLU A 149 -31.33 -13.36 -0.97
N ARG A 150 -32.36 -12.52 -0.82
CA ARG A 150 -32.59 -11.40 -1.77
C ARG A 150 -31.41 -10.43 -1.70
N GLU A 151 -31.21 -9.63 -2.73
CA GLU A 151 -30.05 -8.74 -2.98
C GLU A 151 -29.80 -7.62 -1.94
N ASP A 152 -30.05 -7.88 -0.65
CA ASP A 152 -29.69 -7.02 0.46
C ASP A 152 -28.17 -7.11 0.68
N ALA A 153 -27.43 -6.34 -0.11
CA ALA A 153 -25.98 -6.25 0.01
C ALA A 153 -25.61 -5.49 1.29
N SER A 154 -24.78 -6.10 2.13
CA SER A 154 -24.12 -5.41 3.24
C SER A 154 -22.78 -4.86 2.78
N ALA A 155 -22.35 -3.73 3.33
CA ALA A 155 -21.03 -3.18 3.03
C ALA A 155 -20.31 -2.74 4.31
N VAL A 156 -19.02 -3.05 4.38
CA VAL A 156 -18.14 -2.69 5.50
C VAL A 156 -17.02 -1.80 4.97
N PRO A 157 -16.88 -0.54 5.45
CA PRO A 157 -15.79 0.33 5.06
C PRO A 157 -14.41 -0.25 5.40
N LEU A 158 -13.45 -0.08 4.49
CA LEU A 158 -12.05 -0.44 4.73
C LEU A 158 -11.38 0.46 5.78
N SER A 159 -11.97 1.60 6.14
CA SER A 159 -11.48 2.39 7.27
C SER A 159 -11.63 1.67 8.62
N ALA A 160 -12.50 0.67 8.70
CA ALA A 160 -12.63 -0.20 9.86
C ALA A 160 -11.77 -1.49 9.74
N CYS A 161 -10.92 -1.58 8.71
CA CYS A 161 -10.07 -2.74 8.45
C CYS A 161 -8.94 -2.83 9.48
N PRO A 162 -8.81 -3.94 10.23
CA PRO A 162 -7.67 -4.16 11.12
C PRO A 162 -6.40 -4.54 10.35
N VAL A 163 -6.51 -4.92 9.07
CA VAL A 163 -5.39 -5.33 8.24
C VAL A 163 -4.69 -4.11 7.67
N LYS A 164 -3.37 -4.06 7.81
CA LYS A 164 -2.50 -3.10 7.13
C LYS A 164 -1.56 -3.87 6.22
N VAL A 165 -1.44 -3.41 4.98
CA VAL A 165 -0.47 -3.90 3.99
C VAL A 165 0.54 -2.79 3.80
N SER A 166 1.79 -3.05 4.18
CA SER A 166 2.91 -2.13 4.00
C SER A 166 3.33 -2.04 2.54
N LEU A 167 4.09 -1.01 2.22
CA LEU A 167 4.70 -0.79 0.92
C LEU A 167 5.69 -1.89 0.54
N ASN A 168 6.37 -2.48 1.53
CA ASN A 168 7.26 -3.61 1.30
C ASN A 168 6.48 -4.90 0.98
N GLU A 169 5.39 -5.16 1.69
CA GLU A 169 4.47 -6.25 1.35
C GLU A 169 3.87 -6.06 -0.05
N LEU A 170 3.53 -4.82 -0.42
CA LEU A 170 3.05 -4.50 -1.76
C LEU A 170 4.09 -4.85 -2.83
N ARG A 171 5.37 -4.51 -2.62
CA ARG A 171 6.47 -4.93 -3.54
C ARG A 171 6.52 -6.43 -3.72
N GLN A 172 6.50 -7.16 -2.60
CA GLN A 172 6.56 -8.61 -2.59
C GLN A 172 5.39 -9.22 -3.36
N LEU A 173 4.17 -8.71 -3.15
CA LEU A 173 2.98 -9.14 -3.88
C LEU A 173 3.11 -8.92 -5.39
N HIS A 174 3.67 -7.79 -5.82
CA HIS A 174 3.85 -7.45 -7.23
C HIS A 174 5.14 -7.99 -7.86
N GLY A 175 6.01 -8.65 -7.09
CA GLY A 175 7.31 -9.13 -7.59
C GLY A 175 8.26 -8.00 -7.97
N ILE A 176 8.02 -6.80 -7.44
CA ILE A 176 8.93 -5.66 -7.56
C ILE A 176 10.02 -5.90 -6.53
N GLY A 177 11.29 -5.86 -6.96
CA GLY A 177 12.43 -6.18 -6.10
C GLY A 177 12.57 -5.28 -4.86
N HIS A 178 13.59 -5.55 -4.06
CA HIS A 178 13.91 -4.80 -2.85
C HIS A 178 14.25 -3.35 -3.23
N GLY A 179 13.29 -2.44 -3.08
CA GLY A 179 13.60 -1.02 -3.17
C GLY A 179 14.18 -0.55 -1.84
N SER A 180 15.26 0.21 -1.90
CA SER A 180 15.64 1.09 -0.80
C SER A 180 14.66 2.26 -0.75
N SER A 181 14.28 2.67 0.45
CA SER A 181 13.83 4.04 0.68
C SER A 181 15.06 4.92 0.86
N ASP A 182 15.11 6.05 0.18
CA ASP A 182 16.25 6.99 0.24
C ASP A 182 16.36 7.79 1.56
N ASP A 183 15.62 7.40 2.60
CA ASP A 183 15.71 8.07 3.91
C ASP A 183 17.11 7.93 4.53
N GLU A 184 17.88 6.91 4.12
CA GLU A 184 19.29 6.78 4.51
C GLU A 184 20.18 7.78 3.76
N GLY A 185 20.40 8.95 4.36
CA GLY A 185 21.47 9.86 3.97
C GLY A 185 21.07 11.32 3.79
N LEU A 186 19.76 11.63 3.79
CA LEU A 186 19.31 13.02 3.75
C LEU A 186 19.53 13.76 5.07
N PRO A 187 19.76 15.08 5.00
CA PRO A 187 19.78 15.88 6.20
C PRO A 187 18.39 15.94 6.87
N PRO A 188 18.35 16.00 8.21
CA PRO A 188 17.11 16.00 8.98
C PRO A 188 16.41 17.38 8.97
N PHE A 189 16.26 18.01 7.79
CA PHE A 189 15.77 19.39 7.66
C PHE A 189 14.26 19.52 7.41
N SER A 190 13.45 18.75 8.13
CA SER A 190 11.99 18.69 7.95
C SER A 190 11.26 20.00 8.29
N ARG A 191 11.71 20.72 9.33
CA ARG A 191 11.15 22.02 9.74
C ARG A 191 11.56 23.09 8.75
N THR A 192 12.80 23.04 8.27
CA THR A 192 13.28 23.95 7.23
C THR A 192 12.53 23.74 5.93
N ALA A 193 12.28 22.49 5.53
CA ALA A 193 11.47 22.17 4.36
C ALA A 193 10.05 22.74 4.46
N THR A 194 9.44 22.68 5.65
CA THR A 194 8.14 23.30 5.94
C THR A 194 8.20 24.83 5.83
N GLU A 195 9.25 25.46 6.38
CA GLU A 195 9.42 26.90 6.28
C GLU A 195 9.65 27.35 4.83
N ILE A 196 10.42 26.60 4.04
CA ILE A 196 10.59 26.85 2.60
C ILE A 196 9.23 26.79 1.89
N ALA A 197 8.44 25.73 2.10
CA ALA A 197 7.12 25.59 1.48
C ALA A 197 6.18 26.76 1.80
N ARG A 198 6.26 27.27 3.03
CA ARG A 198 5.45 28.42 3.48
C ARG A 198 5.85 29.74 2.82
N GLN A 199 7.13 29.92 2.52
CA GLN A 199 7.73 31.19 2.13
C GLN A 199 8.04 31.32 0.64
N ILE A 200 8.13 30.20 -0.10
CA ILE A 200 8.44 30.19 -1.54
C ILE A 200 7.55 31.14 -2.36
N PRO A 201 6.22 31.21 -2.13
CA PRO A 201 5.36 32.13 -2.88
C PRO A 201 5.77 33.61 -2.77
N GLN A 202 6.46 34.00 -1.70
CA GLN A 202 6.90 35.36 -1.41
C GLN A 202 8.35 35.63 -1.83
N ILE A 203 9.23 34.61 -1.80
CA ILE A 203 10.66 34.75 -2.15
C ILE A 203 10.84 35.02 -3.65
N GLY A 204 10.06 34.35 -4.50
CA GLY A 204 10.26 34.35 -5.96
C GLY A 204 11.34 33.36 -6.42
N ALA A 205 11.26 32.94 -7.69
CA ALA A 205 12.08 31.85 -8.22
C ALA A 205 13.57 32.25 -8.34
N GLU A 206 13.86 33.49 -8.72
CA GLU A 206 15.22 34.00 -8.91
C GLU A 206 15.98 34.08 -7.59
N ALA A 207 15.37 34.67 -6.56
CA ALA A 207 16.01 34.79 -5.24
C ALA A 207 16.28 33.42 -4.61
N TRP A 208 15.34 32.48 -4.72
CA TRP A 208 15.56 31.10 -4.27
C TRP A 208 16.68 30.42 -5.06
N LYS A 209 16.72 30.61 -6.38
CA LYS A 209 17.76 30.04 -7.25
C LYS A 209 19.15 30.58 -6.90
N GLU A 210 19.29 31.88 -6.64
CA GLU A 210 20.57 32.47 -6.23
C GLU A 210 21.02 31.91 -4.88
N TRP A 211 20.12 31.88 -3.89
CA TRP A 211 20.39 31.37 -2.55
C TRP A 211 20.89 29.92 -2.56
N LYS A 212 20.21 29.03 -3.31
CA LYS A 212 20.61 27.62 -3.39
C LYS A 212 21.93 27.42 -4.14
N GLU A 213 22.20 28.23 -5.17
CA GLU A 213 23.45 28.14 -5.94
C GLU A 213 24.67 28.61 -5.12
N GLU A 214 24.49 29.61 -4.25
CA GLU A 214 25.52 29.99 -3.28
C GLU A 214 25.81 28.86 -2.30
N LEU A 215 24.78 28.23 -1.73
CA LEU A 215 24.94 27.08 -0.84
C LEU A 215 25.67 25.93 -1.53
N LYS A 216 25.32 25.61 -2.78
CA LYS A 216 25.96 24.55 -3.59
C LYS A 216 27.42 24.84 -3.88
N ARG A 217 27.81 26.10 -4.04
CA ARG A 217 29.22 26.53 -4.20
C ARG A 217 30.00 26.54 -2.88
N ASP A 218 29.39 26.08 -1.78
CA ASP A 218 29.95 26.13 -0.43
C ASP A 218 30.21 27.57 0.06
N ALA A 219 29.49 28.55 -0.53
CA ALA A 219 29.46 29.92 -0.06
C ALA A 219 28.33 30.09 0.96
N GLU A 220 28.46 31.10 1.82
CA GLU A 220 27.36 31.50 2.71
C GLU A 220 26.30 32.25 1.88
N PRO A 221 25.06 31.74 1.82
CA PRO A 221 24.01 32.37 1.05
C PRO A 221 23.69 33.79 1.53
N ARG A 222 23.40 34.68 0.59
CA ARG A 222 22.97 36.04 0.84
C ARG A 222 21.45 36.09 0.89
N SER A 223 20.93 36.32 2.08
CA SER A 223 19.52 36.64 2.28
C SER A 223 19.14 38.01 1.68
N SER A 224 18.59 38.00 0.47
CA SER A 224 18.09 39.21 -0.22
C SER A 224 16.73 39.71 0.30
N CYS A 225 15.98 38.87 1.02
CA CYS A 225 14.67 39.19 1.58
C CYS A 225 14.48 38.64 3.02
N PRO A 226 13.49 39.14 3.80
CA PRO A 226 13.18 38.64 5.14
C PRO A 226 12.83 37.15 5.20
N GLU A 227 12.20 36.62 4.15
CA GLU A 227 11.75 35.24 4.05
C GLU A 227 12.92 34.26 3.98
N LEU A 228 13.98 34.60 3.22
CA LEU A 228 15.23 33.83 3.20
C LEU A 228 15.92 33.85 4.57
N LYS A 229 15.89 34.98 5.28
CA LYS A 229 16.44 35.06 6.66
C LYS A 229 15.69 34.13 7.62
N SER A 230 14.37 34.02 7.45
CA SER A 230 13.54 33.10 8.22
C SER A 230 13.98 31.64 7.97
N ILE A 231 14.13 31.26 6.70
CA ILE A 231 14.61 29.92 6.31
C ILE A 231 16.00 29.64 6.89
N GLU A 232 16.94 30.58 6.76
CA GLU A 232 18.30 30.43 7.31
C GLU A 232 18.29 30.26 8.82
N SER A 233 17.44 31.02 9.53
CA SER A 233 17.31 30.90 10.99
C SER A 233 16.79 29.52 11.39
N VAL A 234 15.79 28.97 10.69
CA VAL A 234 15.26 27.63 10.95
C VAL A 234 16.30 26.56 10.61
N LEU A 235 16.99 26.71 9.48
CA LEU A 235 18.03 25.77 9.03
C LEU A 235 19.19 25.71 10.02
N ARG A 236 19.68 26.85 10.51
CA ARG A 236 20.72 26.90 11.54
C ARG A 236 20.29 26.20 12.81
N ALA A 237 19.06 26.45 13.27
CA ALA A 237 18.52 25.84 14.48
C ALA A 237 18.35 24.32 14.34
N GLU A 238 17.83 23.85 13.21
CA GLU A 238 17.60 22.43 12.93
C GLU A 238 18.90 21.65 12.67
N ALA A 239 19.92 22.30 12.09
CA ALA A 239 21.25 21.74 11.95
C ALA A 239 22.10 21.81 13.24
N HIS A 240 21.60 22.46 14.30
CA HIS A 240 22.37 22.75 15.51
C HIS A 240 23.70 23.49 15.23
N LEU A 241 23.69 24.40 14.25
CA LEU A 241 24.85 25.21 13.90
C LEU A 241 25.08 26.29 14.97
N PRO A 242 26.30 26.37 15.57
CA PRO A 242 26.62 27.42 16.54
C PRO A 242 26.52 28.82 15.95
N GLU A 243 26.24 29.80 16.80
CA GLU A 243 26.26 31.21 16.42
C GLU A 243 27.66 31.61 15.89
N GLY A 244 27.69 32.40 14.82
CA GLY A 244 28.92 32.84 14.16
C GLY A 244 29.59 31.81 13.24
N LYS A 245 29.12 30.56 13.17
CA LYS A 245 29.55 29.63 12.12
C LYS A 245 28.89 29.99 10.79
N PRO A 246 29.63 29.98 9.67
CA PRO A 246 29.04 30.33 8.38
C PRO A 246 28.05 29.22 7.95
N LEU A 247 26.92 29.61 7.35
CA LEU A 247 25.93 28.67 6.81
C LEU A 247 26.42 28.16 5.44
N THR A 248 27.41 27.27 5.44
CA THR A 248 27.90 26.64 4.21
C THR A 248 27.45 25.18 4.13
N LYS A 249 27.51 24.63 2.92
CA LYS A 249 27.25 23.20 2.67
C LYS A 249 28.18 22.31 3.50
N GLN A 250 29.46 22.64 3.63
CA GLN A 250 30.41 21.92 4.46
C GLN A 250 30.03 21.98 5.94
N ALA A 251 29.62 23.15 6.44
CA ALA A 251 29.22 23.31 7.83
C ALA A 251 27.96 22.49 8.15
N LEU A 252 26.96 22.51 7.27
CA LEU A 252 25.73 21.71 7.40
C LEU A 252 26.03 20.20 7.35
N ALA A 253 26.87 19.76 6.42
CA ALA A 253 27.29 18.37 6.30
C ALA A 253 27.97 17.86 7.58
N GLN A 254 28.91 18.65 8.13
CA GLN A 254 29.60 18.35 9.38
C GLN A 254 28.65 18.31 10.58
N ALA A 255 27.77 19.31 10.70
CA ALA A 255 26.85 19.42 11.83
C ALA A 255 25.80 18.30 11.86
N THR A 256 25.38 17.82 10.69
CA THR A 256 24.36 16.76 10.57
C THR A 256 24.93 15.36 10.40
N GLY A 257 26.26 15.21 10.30
CA GLY A 257 26.90 13.92 9.99
C GLY A 257 26.52 13.37 8.61
N ARG A 258 26.19 14.27 7.66
CA ARG A 258 25.78 13.91 6.29
C ARG A 258 26.84 14.28 5.26
N SER A 259 26.68 13.78 4.04
CA SER A 259 27.59 14.14 2.94
C SER A 259 27.25 15.51 2.36
N GLN A 260 28.24 16.25 1.87
CA GLN A 260 27.98 17.51 1.16
C GLN A 260 27.03 17.32 -0.04
N ARG A 261 27.15 16.18 -0.74
CA ARG A 261 26.24 15.80 -1.84
C ARG A 261 24.78 15.70 -1.37
N SER A 262 24.52 15.14 -0.19
CA SER A 262 23.15 15.09 0.34
C SER A 262 22.57 16.47 0.65
N ILE A 263 23.41 17.42 1.09
CA ILE A 263 23.00 18.81 1.32
C ILE A 263 22.68 19.49 -0.03
N GLU A 264 23.48 19.23 -1.07
CA GLU A 264 23.21 19.74 -2.44
C GLU A 264 21.91 19.21 -3.00
N LEU A 265 21.69 17.89 -2.94
CA LEU A 265 20.46 17.26 -3.42
C LEU A 265 19.24 17.77 -2.65
N TRP A 266 19.37 17.96 -1.34
CA TRP A 266 18.33 18.55 -0.52
C TRP A 266 17.98 19.97 -0.99
N ALA A 267 18.98 20.82 -1.20
CA ALA A 267 18.79 22.19 -1.68
C ALA A 267 18.23 22.27 -3.11
N ASP A 268 18.54 21.28 -3.96
CA ASP A 268 18.09 21.26 -5.36
C ASP A 268 16.63 20.84 -5.54
N GLY A 269 16.03 20.14 -4.57
CA GLY A 269 14.60 19.79 -4.65
C GLY A 269 14.12 18.79 -3.62
N THR A 270 15.01 17.96 -3.04
CA THR A 270 14.59 16.90 -2.11
C THR A 270 13.93 17.44 -0.84
N TRP A 271 14.15 18.71 -0.50
CA TRP A 271 13.40 19.40 0.57
C TRP A 271 11.88 19.34 0.34
N LEU A 272 11.41 19.44 -0.92
CA LEU A 272 9.98 19.42 -1.23
C LEU A 272 9.38 18.04 -0.98
N GLU A 273 10.09 16.98 -1.36
CA GLU A 273 9.70 15.61 -1.07
C GLU A 273 9.64 15.34 0.44
N GLN A 274 10.64 15.83 1.19
CA GLN A 274 10.67 15.76 2.65
C GLN A 274 9.49 16.50 3.28
N TYR A 275 9.12 17.68 2.75
CA TYR A 275 7.95 18.43 3.17
C TYR A 275 6.66 17.64 2.90
N VAL A 276 6.47 17.12 1.69
CA VAL A 276 5.27 16.34 1.33
C VAL A 276 5.16 15.10 2.20
N LEU A 277 6.25 14.37 2.44
CA LEU A 277 6.26 13.23 3.34
C LEU A 277 5.86 13.64 4.78
N ALA A 278 6.36 14.77 5.28
CA ALA A 278 6.00 15.28 6.60
C ALA A 278 4.50 15.63 6.70
N VAL A 279 3.93 16.23 5.65
CA VAL A 279 2.49 16.52 5.56
C VAL A 279 1.67 15.24 5.54
N LEU A 280 2.07 14.23 4.76
CA LEU A 280 1.37 12.94 4.73
C LEU A 280 1.40 12.25 6.08
N LYS A 281 2.54 12.28 6.78
CA LYS A 281 2.69 11.73 8.13
C LYS A 281 1.82 12.47 9.14
N SER A 282 1.66 13.79 9.05
CA SER A 282 0.81 14.55 9.97
C SER A 282 -0.68 14.34 9.74
N LEU A 283 -1.08 14.00 8.51
CA LEU A 283 -2.47 13.70 8.15
C LEU A 283 -2.83 12.22 8.28
N ALA A 284 -1.88 11.35 8.65
CA ALA A 284 -2.01 9.92 8.45
C ALA A 284 -3.23 9.31 9.14
N ASP A 285 -3.47 9.66 10.41
CA ASP A 285 -4.60 9.16 11.18
C ASP A 285 -5.94 9.74 10.69
N GLU A 286 -5.95 11.01 10.23
CA GLU A 286 -7.16 11.69 9.75
C GLU A 286 -7.67 11.11 8.43
N VAL A 287 -6.74 10.83 7.50
CA VAL A 287 -7.10 10.38 6.15
C VAL A 287 -6.97 8.87 5.95
N GLY A 288 -6.46 8.15 6.95
CA GLY A 288 -6.26 6.70 6.93
C GLY A 288 -5.08 6.23 6.10
N ILE A 289 -3.97 6.96 6.14
CA ILE A 289 -2.70 6.52 5.57
C ILE A 289 -2.10 5.47 6.51
N THR A 290 -1.85 4.28 5.98
CA THR A 290 -1.31 3.15 6.75
C THR A 290 0.20 3.01 6.60
N ASP A 291 0.76 3.55 5.53
CA ASP A 291 2.20 3.52 5.24
C ASP A 291 2.55 4.65 4.26
N CYS A 292 3.76 5.19 4.31
CA CYS A 292 4.22 6.20 3.36
C CYS A 292 5.74 6.20 3.25
N ALA A 293 6.24 6.49 2.05
CA ALA A 293 7.67 6.50 1.78
C ALA A 293 8.02 7.61 0.78
N ARG A 294 9.31 7.91 0.71
CA ARG A 294 9.92 8.83 -0.24
C ARG A 294 11.05 8.11 -0.99
N GLY A 295 11.34 8.54 -2.22
CA GLY A 295 12.44 8.02 -3.05
C GLY A 295 12.30 6.53 -3.27
N TYR A 296 11.11 6.11 -3.71
CA TYR A 296 10.78 4.70 -3.82
C TYR A 296 11.18 4.17 -5.19
N HIS A 297 12.21 3.33 -5.18
CA HIS A 297 12.84 2.81 -6.38
C HIS A 297 12.29 1.44 -6.77
N THR A 298 11.97 1.21 -8.03
CA THR A 298 11.61 -0.11 -8.55
C THR A 298 12.72 -0.65 -9.46
N ASP A 299 12.97 -1.96 -9.44
CA ASP A 299 14.02 -2.55 -10.28
C ASP A 299 13.55 -2.80 -11.73
N ALA A 300 12.27 -3.14 -11.90
CA ALA A 300 11.68 -3.48 -13.20
C ALA A 300 10.18 -3.17 -13.25
N PRO A 301 9.71 -2.23 -14.10
CA PRO A 301 10.53 -1.24 -14.81
C PRO A 301 11.31 -0.36 -13.82
N CYS A 302 12.47 0.17 -14.24
CA CYS A 302 13.27 1.04 -13.39
C CYS A 302 12.66 2.45 -13.38
N PHE A 303 12.07 2.84 -12.26
CA PHE A 303 11.57 4.19 -12.02
C PHE A 303 11.63 4.53 -10.53
N GLU A 304 11.53 5.81 -10.25
CA GLU A 304 11.47 6.36 -8.90
C GLU A 304 10.13 7.06 -8.71
N ILE A 305 9.53 6.88 -7.53
CA ILE A 305 8.42 7.71 -7.07
C ILE A 305 8.93 8.57 -5.91
N ASP A 306 8.89 9.89 -6.11
CA ASP A 306 9.33 10.90 -5.15
C ASP A 306 8.69 10.69 -3.78
N VAL A 307 7.36 10.63 -3.70
CA VAL A 307 6.60 10.38 -2.47
C VAL A 307 5.36 9.55 -2.79
N LEU A 308 5.06 8.60 -1.92
CA LEU A 308 3.89 7.73 -2.04
C LEU A 308 3.31 7.39 -0.66
N ALA A 309 2.02 7.08 -0.65
CA ALA A 309 1.31 6.73 0.56
C ALA A 309 0.28 5.64 0.27
N MET A 310 0.16 4.69 1.18
CA MET A 310 -0.91 3.69 1.19
C MET A 310 -2.08 4.21 2.00
N ARG A 311 -3.24 4.35 1.36
CA ARG A 311 -4.51 4.70 2.02
C ARG A 311 -5.53 3.60 1.80
N TYR A 312 -5.96 2.92 2.86
CA TYR A 312 -6.94 1.83 2.81
C TYR A 312 -6.68 0.80 1.68
N HIS A 313 -5.42 0.35 1.56
CA HIS A 313 -4.97 -0.57 0.51
C HIS A 313 -5.06 -0.02 -0.92
N GLN A 314 -4.89 1.29 -1.07
CA GLN A 314 -4.69 1.97 -2.33
C GLN A 314 -3.37 2.72 -2.27
N LEU A 315 -2.58 2.60 -3.35
CA LEU A 315 -1.37 3.36 -3.58
C LEU A 315 -1.71 4.70 -4.25
#